data_AF-A0A101JXK9-F1
#
_entry.id   AF-A0A101JXK9-F1
#
_cell.length_a   1.000
_cell.length_b   1.000
_cell.length_c   1.000
_cell.angle_alpha   90.00
_cell.angle_beta   90.00
_cell.angle_gamma   90.00
#
_symmetry.space_group_name_H-M   'P 1'
#
loop_
_entity.id
_entity.type
_entity.pdbx_description
1 polymer ?
#
loop_
_entity_poly.entity_id
_entity_poly.type
_entity_poly.pdbx_seq_one_letter_code
_entity_poly.pdbx_strand_id
1 'polypeptide(L)'
;MHHVSEPEFSTRRLADHEDTDIRLDIARGDLDTARMKCRALHERCARDPESYWGRIWRRTTDRAGPLLDAGDRPALIALLHEWERELIGNLGLEAIYESTPFPLERAAGA
;
A
#
# COMPACT_ATOMS: atom_id res chain seq x y z
N MET A 1 -35.31 3.79 23.45
CA MET A 1 -35.16 3.40 22.04
C MET A 1 -34.13 4.35 21.44
N HIS A 2 -32.85 3.94 21.43
CA HIS A 2 -31.78 4.78 20.88
C HIS A 2 -31.84 4.67 19.36
N HIS A 3 -32.10 5.79 18.70
CA HIS A 3 -31.89 5.93 17.27
C HIS A 3 -30.39 5.73 17.02
N VAL A 4 -30.01 4.57 16.47
CA VAL A 4 -28.68 4.39 15.89
C VAL A 4 -28.76 5.11 14.55
N SER A 5 -28.17 6.31 14.48
CA SER A 5 -27.90 6.96 13.21
C SER A 5 -26.94 6.08 12.41
N GLU A 6 -27.17 5.96 11.10
CA GLU A 6 -26.26 5.26 10.18
C GLU A 6 -24.82 5.68 10.47
N PRO A 7 -23.84 4.75 10.47
CA PRO A 7 -22.45 5.16 10.55
C PRO A 7 -22.19 6.07 9.36
N GLU A 8 -21.90 7.35 9.63
CA GLU A 8 -21.36 8.26 8.63
C GLU A 8 -20.18 7.54 7.98
N PHE A 9 -20.31 7.20 6.70
CA PHE A 9 -19.22 6.65 5.92
C PHE A 9 -18.08 7.68 6.00
N SER A 10 -17.08 7.39 6.84
CA SER A 10 -15.99 8.32 7.07
C SER A 10 -15.21 8.47 5.76
N THR A 11 -15.37 9.61 5.11
CA THR A 11 -14.57 10.02 3.95
C THR A 11 -13.17 10.49 4.35
N ARG A 12 -12.83 10.48 5.64
CA ARG A 12 -11.44 10.70 6.07
C ARG A 12 -10.59 9.68 5.33
N ARG A 13 -9.55 10.16 4.63
CA ARG A 13 -8.42 9.30 4.23
C ARG A 13 -8.09 8.41 5.43
N LEU A 14 -7.69 7.18 5.17
CA LEU A 14 -7.12 6.27 6.16
C LEU A 14 -5.82 6.91 6.71
N ALA A 15 -5.93 7.99 7.47
CA ALA A 15 -4.85 8.93 7.75
C ALA A 15 -3.73 8.27 8.57
N ASP A 16 -4.03 7.14 9.20
CA ASP A 16 -3.09 6.33 9.97
C ASP A 16 -2.50 5.16 9.16
N HIS A 17 -2.94 4.95 7.91
CA HIS A 17 -2.47 3.90 7.00
C HIS A 17 -1.79 4.48 5.75
N GLU A 18 -0.87 5.44 5.94
CA GLU A 18 -0.08 6.04 4.86
C GLU A 18 0.66 4.99 4.01
N ASP A 19 1.04 3.86 4.62
CA ASP A 19 1.62 2.72 3.91
C ASP A 19 0.62 2.06 2.94
N THR A 20 -0.64 1.95 3.33
CA THR A 20 -1.72 1.41 2.47
C THR A 20 -1.99 2.33 1.29
N ASP A 21 -2.01 3.65 1.51
CA ASP A 21 -2.15 4.64 0.45
C ASP A 21 -1.04 4.50 -0.61
N ILE A 22 0.21 4.27 -0.20
CA ILE A 22 1.32 4.02 -1.13
C ILE A 22 1.05 2.76 -1.98
N ARG A 23 0.61 1.65 -1.37
CA ARG A 23 0.30 0.42 -2.11
C ARG A 23 -0.82 0.64 -3.13
N LEU A 24 -1.85 1.40 -2.78
CA LEU A 24 -2.96 1.74 -3.68
C LEU A 24 -2.49 2.59 -4.86
N ASP A 25 -1.64 3.58 -4.63
CA ASP A 25 -1.10 4.43 -5.70
C ASP A 25 -0.21 3.61 -6.64
N ILE A 26 0.61 2.68 -6.12
CA ILE A 26 1.38 1.72 -6.93
C ILE A 26 0.41 0.86 -7.77
N ALA A 27 -0.59 0.23 -7.15
CA ALA A 27 -1.55 -0.65 -7.84
C ALA A 27 -2.32 0.06 -8.96
N ARG A 28 -2.63 1.36 -8.78
CA ARG A 28 -3.27 2.21 -9.80
C ARG A 28 -2.31 2.66 -10.89
N GLY A 29 -1.01 2.54 -10.68
CA GLY A 29 0.04 3.05 -11.58
C GLY A 29 0.34 4.54 -11.42
N ASP A 30 -0.15 5.19 -10.35
CA ASP A 30 0.22 6.56 -9.99
C ASP A 30 1.57 6.57 -9.26
N LEU A 31 2.62 6.23 -10.01
CA LEU A 31 3.96 5.97 -9.45
C LEU A 31 4.65 7.24 -8.93
N ASP A 32 4.32 8.41 -9.47
CA ASP A 32 4.88 9.68 -9.01
C ASP A 32 4.30 10.07 -7.65
N THR A 33 2.98 9.93 -7.47
CA THR A 33 2.35 10.13 -6.15
C THR A 33 2.87 9.09 -5.15
N ALA A 34 2.97 7.82 -5.54
CA ALA A 34 3.52 6.77 -4.70
C ALA A 34 4.96 7.08 -4.26
N ARG A 35 5.83 7.52 -5.18
CA ARG A 35 7.23 7.89 -4.89
C ARG A 35 7.31 9.05 -3.90
N MET A 36 6.52 10.10 -4.12
CA MET A 36 6.46 11.26 -3.23
C MET A 36 6.06 10.85 -1.80
N LYS A 37 4.96 10.10 -1.65
CA LYS A 37 4.48 9.63 -0.36
C LYS A 37 5.48 8.68 0.32
N CYS A 38 6.07 7.76 -0.45
CA CYS A 38 7.06 6.82 0.07
C CYS A 38 8.29 7.52 0.63
N ARG A 39 8.80 8.57 -0.04
CA ARG A 39 9.92 9.38 0.46
C ARG A 39 9.54 10.14 1.73
N ALA A 40 8.39 10.81 1.74
CA ALA A 40 7.92 11.53 2.92
C ALA A 40 7.75 10.61 4.13
N LEU A 41 7.19 9.41 3.92
CA LEU A 41 7.02 8.41 4.96
C LEU A 41 8.37 7.85 5.44
N HIS A 42 9.32 7.62 4.54
CA HIS A 42 10.66 7.15 4.89
C HIS A 42 11.41 8.20 5.74
N GLU A 43 11.35 9.48 5.37
CA GLU A 43 11.91 10.57 6.16
C GLU A 43 11.27 10.69 7.54
N ARG A 44 9.96 10.49 7.63
CA ARG A 44 9.24 10.46 8.91
C ARG A 44 9.72 9.30 9.79
N CYS A 45 9.90 8.11 9.22
CA CYS A 45 10.46 6.96 9.92
C CYS A 45 11.88 7.23 10.45
N ALA A 46 12.72 7.91 9.66
CA ALA A 46 14.09 8.23 10.04
C ALA A 46 14.17 9.20 11.24
N ARG A 47 13.15 10.03 11.46
CA ARG A 47 13.08 10.95 12.61
C ARG A 47 12.75 10.25 13.93
N ASP A 48 12.07 9.10 13.88
CA ASP A 48 11.71 8.30 15.06
C ASP A 48 11.73 6.79 14.73
N PRO A 49 12.94 6.21 14.58
CA PRO A 49 13.11 4.83 14.10
C PRO A 49 12.61 3.77 15.09
N GLU A 50 12.54 4.11 16.38
CA GLU A 50 12.11 3.19 17.44
C GLU A 50 10.61 3.27 17.72
N SER A 51 9.89 4.18 17.07
CA SER A 51 8.43 4.20 17.14
C SER A 51 7.82 2.93 16.57
N TYR A 52 6.72 2.50 17.19
CA TYR A 52 5.91 1.38 16.69
C TYR A 52 5.53 1.58 15.22
N TRP A 53 5.07 2.79 14.87
CA TRP A 53 4.67 3.14 13.51
C TRP A 53 5.85 3.23 12.55
N GLY A 54 7.00 3.78 12.97
CA GLY A 54 8.21 3.82 12.17
C GLY A 54 8.65 2.41 11.74
N ARG A 55 8.64 1.43 12.65
CA ARG A 55 8.93 0.03 12.31
C ARG A 55 7.94 -0.59 11.33
N ILE A 56 6.65 -0.24 11.44
CA ILE A 56 5.61 -0.75 10.54
C ILE A 56 5.76 -0.15 9.14
N TRP A 57 5.84 1.17 9.05
CA TRP A 57 5.91 1.89 7.78
C TRP A 57 7.19 1.56 7.00
N ARG A 58 8.33 1.35 7.69
CA ARG A 58 9.57 0.92 7.04
C ARG A 58 9.45 -0.38 6.27
N ARG A 59 8.59 -1.32 6.70
CA ARG A 59 8.34 -2.56 5.94
C ARG A 59 7.84 -2.27 4.53
N THR A 60 7.08 -1.19 4.35
CA THR A 60 6.61 -0.75 3.04
C THR A 60 7.65 0.11 2.34
N THR A 61 8.19 1.15 3.01
CA THR A 61 9.06 2.12 2.34
C THR A 61 10.39 1.52 1.90
N ASP A 62 10.97 0.60 2.67
CA ASP A 62 12.27 0.01 2.37
C ASP A 62 12.18 -0.96 1.18
N ARG A 63 11.01 -1.60 0.97
CA ARG A 63 10.75 -2.49 -0.16
C ARG A 63 10.35 -1.71 -1.42
N ALA A 64 9.45 -0.74 -1.28
CA ALA A 64 8.89 -0.01 -2.42
C ALA A 64 9.78 1.15 -2.91
N GLY A 65 10.47 1.85 -2.00
CA GLY A 65 11.22 3.07 -2.30
C GLY A 65 12.25 2.89 -3.42
N PRO A 66 13.17 1.91 -3.33
CA PRO A 66 14.16 1.66 -4.39
C PRO A 66 13.54 1.33 -5.75
N LEU A 67 12.43 0.57 -5.76
CA LEU A 67 11.72 0.19 -6.99
C LEU A 67 11.02 1.39 -7.63
N LEU A 68 10.41 2.25 -6.81
CA LEU A 68 9.79 3.50 -7.22
C LEU A 68 10.83 4.48 -7.79
N ASP A 69 11.99 4.59 -7.16
CA ASP A 69 13.08 5.45 -7.63
C ASP A 69 13.68 4.94 -8.95
N ALA A 70 13.79 3.61 -9.12
CA ALA A 70 14.23 2.99 -10.38
C ALA A 70 13.16 3.02 -11.48
N GLY A 71 11.89 3.26 -11.13
CA GLY A 71 10.76 3.13 -12.07
C GLY A 71 10.53 1.69 -12.52
N ASP A 72 10.93 0.70 -11.72
CA ASP A 72 10.88 -0.72 -12.07
C ASP A 72 9.45 -1.26 -11.93
N ARG A 73 8.65 -1.06 -12.98
CA ARG A 73 7.25 -1.51 -13.04
C ARG A 73 7.11 -3.02 -12.84
N PRO A 74 7.88 -3.91 -13.52
CA PRO A 74 7.80 -5.34 -13.27
C PRO A 74 8.06 -5.72 -11.81
N ALA A 75 9.06 -5.14 -11.16
CA ALA A 75 9.34 -5.41 -9.75
C ALA A 75 8.25 -4.89 -8.81
N LEU A 76 7.65 -3.72 -9.12
CA LEU A 76 6.51 -3.19 -8.38
C LEU A 76 5.28 -4.09 -8.47
N ILE A 77 4.98 -4.64 -9.66
CA ILE A 77 3.90 -5.63 -9.84
C ILE A 77 4.17 -6.90 -9.02
N ALA A 78 5.41 -7.41 -9.06
CA ALA A 78 5.78 -8.57 -8.26
C ALA A 78 5.61 -8.32 -6.74
N LEU A 79 5.98 -7.12 -6.28
CA LEU A 79 5.80 -6.70 -4.88
C LEU A 79 4.32 -6.59 -4.49
N LEU A 80 3.46 -6.07 -5.37
CA LEU A 80 2.01 -6.01 -5.11
C LEU A 80 1.42 -7.41 -4.89
N HIS A 81 1.77 -8.37 -5.76
CA HIS A 81 1.31 -9.75 -5.60
C HIS A 81 1.93 -10.43 -4.37
N GLU A 82 3.11 -10.02 -3.93
CA GLU A 82 3.70 -10.51 -2.69
C GLU A 82 2.88 -10.05 -1.48
N TRP A 83 2.55 -8.76 -1.38
CA TRP A 83 1.67 -8.24 -0.32
C TRP A 83 0.27 -8.83 -0.38
N GLU A 84 -0.27 -9.05 -1.57
CA GLU A 84 -1.55 -9.74 -1.79
C GLU A 84 -1.52 -11.14 -1.16
N ARG A 85 -0.50 -11.96 -1.48
CA ARG A 85 -0.32 -13.30 -0.89
C ARG A 85 -0.14 -13.26 0.62
N GLU A 86 0.67 -12.34 1.13
CA GLU A 86 0.86 -12.15 2.58
C GLU A 86 -0.49 -11.86 3.27
N LEU A 87 -1.31 -10.97 2.69
CA LEU A 87 -2.62 -10.60 3.25
C LEU A 87 -3.59 -11.78 3.25
N ILE A 88 -3.70 -12.50 2.13
CA ILE A 88 -4.58 -13.67 2.00
C ILE A 88 -4.21 -14.72 3.05
N GLY A 89 -2.91 -15.02 3.19
CA GLY A 89 -2.43 -16.00 4.16
C GLY A 89 -2.67 -15.58 5.60
N ASN A 90 -2.46 -14.29 5.92
CA ASN A 90 -2.73 -13.77 7.27
C ASN A 90 -4.22 -13.80 7.63
N LEU A 91 -5.12 -13.73 6.64
CA LEU A 91 -6.57 -13.73 6.84
C LEU A 91 -7.22 -15.10 6.66
N GLY A 92 -6.47 -16.12 6.21
CA GLY A 92 -7.00 -17.46 5.96
C GLY A 92 -8.00 -17.51 4.79
N LEU A 93 -7.80 -16.66 3.77
CA LEU A 93 -8.74 -16.48 2.65
C LEU A 93 -8.41 -17.37 1.44
N GLU A 94 -7.40 -18.22 1.50
CA GLU A 94 -6.86 -18.99 0.37
C GLU A 94 -7.94 -19.81 -0.34
N ALA A 95 -8.90 -20.37 0.41
CA ALA A 95 -9.94 -21.23 -0.14
C ALA A 95 -11.00 -20.48 -0.98
N ILE A 96 -11.11 -19.16 -0.82
CA ILE A 96 -12.14 -18.34 -1.48
C ILE A 96 -11.55 -17.20 -2.31
N TYR A 97 -10.25 -17.02 -2.29
CA TYR A 97 -9.57 -15.95 -3.00
C TYR A 97 -9.32 -16.29 -4.47
N GLU A 98 -9.70 -15.38 -5.36
CA GLU A 98 -9.35 -15.43 -6.78
C GLU A 98 -8.52 -14.17 -7.12
N SER A 99 -7.31 -14.37 -7.65
CA SER A 99 -6.41 -13.25 -7.97
C SER A 99 -6.99 -12.40 -9.10
N THR A 100 -7.01 -11.10 -8.88
CA THR A 100 -7.47 -10.11 -9.86
C THR A 100 -6.28 -9.23 -10.26
N PRO A 101 -6.00 -9.08 -11.58
CA PRO A 101 -4.93 -8.22 -12.06
C PRO A 101 -5.03 -6.78 -11.53
N PHE A 102 -3.91 -6.22 -11.08
CA PHE A 102 -3.84 -4.81 -10.70
C PHE A 102 -3.95 -3.90 -11.95
N PRO A 103 -4.52 -2.68 -11.83
CA PRO A 103 -4.54 -1.71 -12.93
C PRO A 103 -3.16 -1.44 -13.55
N LEU A 104 -2.09 -1.41 -12.74
CA LEU A 104 -0.71 -1.25 -13.19
C LEU A 104 -0.28 -2.32 -14.21
N GLU A 105 -0.76 -3.57 -14.08
CA GLU A 105 -0.45 -4.65 -15.03
C GLU A 105 -1.08 -4.40 -16.39
N ARG A 106 -2.23 -3.73 -16.42
CA ARG A 106 -2.97 -3.45 -17.67
C ARG A 106 -2.41 -2.25 -18.42
N ALA A 107 -1.75 -1.33 -17.72
CA ALA A 107 -1.01 -0.22 -18.33
C ALA A 107 0.29 -0.67 -19.02
N ALA A 108 0.72 -1.92 -18.83
CA ALA A 108 1.89 -2.51 -19.49
C ALA A 108 1.60 -3.04 -20.91
N GLY A 109 0.39 -2.81 -21.44
CA GLY A 109 -0.08 -3.35 -22.73
C GLY A 109 -0.62 -2.32 -23.73
N ALA A 110 -0.28 -1.04 -23.62
CA ALA A 110 -0.62 0.01 -24.60
C ALA A 110 0.63 0.72 -25.13
#